data_AF-A0A942UZC5-F1
#
_entry.id   AF-A0A942UZC5-F1
#
_cell.length_a   1.000
_cell.length_b   1.000
_cell.length_c   1.000
_cell.angle_alpha   90.00
_cell.angle_beta   90.00
_cell.angle_gamma   90.00
#
_symmetry.space_group_name_H-M   'P 1'
#
loop_
_entity.id
_entity.type
_entity.pdbx_description
1 polymer ?
#
loop_
_entity_poly.entity_id
_entity_poly.type
_entity_poly.pdbx_seq_one_letter_code
_entity_poly.pdbx_strand_id
1 'polypeptide(L)'
;MYLYKIATDKYGFSHIKYDFDEANIDEIKSSNKVYFLFKMDPMKSRRSYLISSPSLLFLEDENINILNKKKTEFPVANWLKEKINDKKVIAVNTNYPSWKTVLNHTLPKKWRINLLALGDVGSTLLTGLKLLGNNIIFEIGIYDRTYEKAKRWEMEMNQVLKAFNYDSPKVKIIDRSDIFDCDMFVFCASKSVPKVGSEVKDVRMAQFESNSNIIKEYAIEARNIGFKGIFSVVSDPVDLLSKVVFLESNKNEKEEYDYNGLAPEQIRGYGLGVMNARAAYYANMSHDLNQFLSEGRAYGPHGDGLIIADSIKNYNDDLSKLLTDKAINANLEMRKLGYKPYIAPALSSGALSIIDTISGNWHYSATFIGGVFMGSKNRIVNNSIELESIDMDDTLFERIKKSYTDLGEII
;
A
#
# COMPACT_ATOMS: atom_id res chain seq x y z
N MET A 1 -26.33 18.68 5.61
CA MET A 1 -25.63 17.49 6.15
C MET A 1 -26.68 16.67 6.88
N TYR A 2 -26.80 15.40 6.54
CA TYR A 2 -27.71 14.47 7.21
C TYR A 2 -26.94 13.66 8.25
N LEU A 3 -27.58 13.37 9.37
CA LEU A 3 -26.98 12.73 10.55
C LEU A 3 -27.69 11.41 10.83
N TYR A 4 -26.93 10.33 10.99
CA TYR A 4 -27.49 8.98 11.04
C TYR A 4 -26.93 8.16 12.20
N LYS A 5 -27.79 7.30 12.73
CA LYS A 5 -27.41 6.10 13.46
C LYS A 5 -27.33 4.95 12.45
N ILE A 6 -26.12 4.56 12.07
CA ILE A 6 -25.89 3.59 10.98
C ILE A 6 -26.01 2.15 11.48
N ALA A 7 -25.59 1.90 12.72
CA ALA A 7 -25.72 0.64 13.44
C ALA A 7 -25.64 0.89 14.96
N THR A 8 -25.74 -0.18 15.77
CA THR A 8 -25.54 -0.11 17.22
C THR A 8 -24.19 0.54 17.54
N ASP A 9 -24.23 1.68 18.25
CA ASP A 9 -23.08 2.50 18.63
C ASP A 9 -22.21 3.00 17.45
N LYS A 10 -22.77 3.04 16.24
CA LYS A 10 -22.10 3.54 15.03
C LYS A 10 -22.87 4.70 14.45
N TYR A 11 -22.22 5.84 14.41
CA TYR A 11 -22.80 7.10 14.00
C TYR A 11 -22.10 7.66 12.78
N GLY A 12 -22.84 8.35 11.92
CA GLY A 12 -22.25 8.95 10.74
C GLY A 12 -23.07 10.08 10.15
N PHE A 13 -22.56 10.62 9.05
CA PHE A 13 -23.17 11.73 8.35
C PHE A 13 -22.91 11.63 6.85
N SER A 14 -23.69 12.38 6.07
CA SER A 14 -23.50 12.46 4.62
C SER A 14 -23.98 13.80 4.05
N HIS A 15 -23.48 14.12 2.86
CA HIS A 15 -24.01 15.17 2.00
C HIS A 15 -25.26 14.74 1.22
N ILE A 16 -25.47 13.42 1.05
CA ILE A 16 -26.65 12.85 0.38
C ILE A 16 -27.56 12.13 1.37
N LYS A 17 -28.83 11.94 0.99
CA LYS A 17 -29.82 11.28 1.84
C LYS A 17 -29.67 9.75 1.75
N TYR A 18 -29.71 9.09 2.90
CA TYR A 18 -29.77 7.64 3.09
C TYR A 18 -31.02 7.25 3.86
N ASP A 19 -31.36 5.96 3.80
CA ASP A 19 -32.43 5.35 4.56
C ASP A 19 -31.85 4.69 5.83
N PHE A 20 -31.58 5.53 6.83
CA PHE A 20 -31.13 5.14 8.17
C PHE A 20 -31.88 5.99 9.21
N ASP A 21 -31.92 5.50 10.45
CA ASP A 21 -32.45 6.27 11.56
C ASP A 21 -31.66 7.58 11.73
N GLU A 22 -32.39 8.68 11.95
CA GLU A 22 -31.77 9.97 12.23
C GLU A 22 -31.09 9.95 13.61
N ALA A 23 -29.90 10.56 13.69
CA ALA A 23 -29.18 10.72 14.96
C ALA A 23 -29.15 12.18 15.39
N ASN A 24 -29.18 12.42 16.70
CA ASN A 24 -28.91 13.75 17.25
C ASN A 24 -27.40 14.07 17.12
N ILE A 25 -27.09 15.33 16.85
CA ILE A 25 -25.72 15.85 16.80
C ILE A 25 -24.90 15.52 18.05
N ASP A 26 -25.51 15.50 19.24
CA ASP A 26 -24.80 15.22 20.49
C ASP A 26 -24.35 13.75 20.60
N GLU A 27 -25.13 12.82 20.06
CA GLU A 27 -24.74 11.40 19.95
C GLU A 27 -23.52 11.25 19.02
N ILE A 28 -23.53 11.93 17.89
CA ILE A 28 -22.42 11.91 16.93
C ILE A 28 -21.16 12.52 17.53
N LYS A 29 -21.28 13.67 18.21
CA LYS A 29 -20.15 14.34 18.87
C LYS A 29 -19.53 13.47 19.95
N SER A 30 -20.35 12.81 20.78
CA SER A 30 -19.89 11.95 21.87
C SER A 30 -19.28 10.62 21.41
N SER A 31 -19.63 10.14 20.20
CA SER A 31 -19.07 8.90 19.65
C SER A 31 -17.55 8.93 19.47
N ASN A 32 -16.87 7.81 19.68
CA ASN A 32 -15.41 7.74 19.52
C ASN A 32 -14.98 7.93 18.05
N LYS A 33 -15.69 7.30 17.11
CA LYS A 33 -15.45 7.42 15.67
C LYS A 33 -16.75 7.77 14.96
N VAL A 34 -16.64 8.57 13.89
CA VAL A 34 -17.78 8.95 13.04
C VAL A 34 -17.49 8.55 11.60
N TYR A 35 -18.52 8.07 10.90
CA TYR A 35 -18.41 7.62 9.51
C TYR A 35 -19.01 8.65 8.55
N PHE A 36 -18.24 9.09 7.57
CA PHE A 36 -18.73 9.90 6.45
C PHE A 36 -19.16 8.97 5.32
N LEU A 37 -20.46 8.91 5.05
CA LEU A 37 -21.01 8.06 4.00
C LEU A 37 -21.07 8.83 2.68
N PHE A 38 -20.58 8.22 1.60
CA PHE A 38 -20.63 8.78 0.26
C PHE A 38 -20.90 7.70 -0.80
N LYS A 39 -21.12 8.13 -2.04
CA LYS A 39 -21.27 7.27 -3.22
C LYS A 39 -20.33 7.76 -4.31
N MET A 40 -19.42 6.89 -4.72
CA MET A 40 -18.55 7.10 -5.88
C MET A 40 -18.39 5.79 -6.64
N ASP A 41 -17.96 5.87 -7.89
CA ASP A 41 -17.67 4.69 -8.71
C ASP A 41 -16.58 3.82 -8.04
N PRO A 42 -16.88 2.55 -7.67
CA PRO A 42 -15.89 1.64 -7.10
C PRO A 42 -14.66 1.42 -7.99
N MET A 43 -14.78 1.54 -9.32
CA MET A 43 -13.64 1.42 -10.24
C MET A 43 -12.62 2.57 -10.07
N LYS A 44 -13.06 3.71 -9.52
CA LYS A 44 -12.28 4.95 -9.40
C LYS A 44 -12.19 5.48 -7.97
N SER A 45 -12.67 4.76 -6.96
CA SER A 45 -12.62 5.24 -5.57
C SER A 45 -12.45 4.11 -4.57
N ARG A 46 -11.76 4.41 -3.46
CA ARG A 46 -11.60 3.45 -2.36
C ARG A 46 -12.94 3.17 -1.67
N ARG A 47 -13.07 1.97 -1.09
CA ARG A 47 -14.21 1.63 -0.24
C ARG A 47 -14.15 2.39 1.08
N SER A 48 -12.95 2.57 1.64
CA SER A 48 -12.76 3.38 2.83
C SER A 48 -11.39 4.05 2.90
N TYR A 49 -11.34 5.20 3.58
CA TYR A 49 -10.10 5.94 3.87
C TYR A 49 -10.30 6.87 5.06
N LEU A 50 -9.20 7.32 5.65
CA LEU A 50 -9.23 8.28 6.74
C LEU A 50 -9.45 9.70 6.19
N ILE A 51 -10.42 10.43 6.74
CA ILE A 51 -10.54 11.87 6.48
C ILE A 51 -9.47 12.59 7.32
N SER A 52 -8.32 12.88 6.70
CA SER A 52 -7.19 13.57 7.34
C SER A 52 -7.23 15.10 7.18
N SER A 53 -8.08 15.61 6.28
CA SER A 53 -8.33 17.04 6.06
C SER A 53 -9.80 17.28 5.68
N PRO A 54 -10.34 18.49 5.94
CA PRO A 54 -11.69 18.87 5.51
C PRO A 54 -11.95 18.70 4.01
N SER A 55 -10.94 18.89 3.14
CA SER A 55 -11.08 18.76 1.69
C SER A 55 -11.59 17.39 1.24
N LEU A 56 -11.25 16.33 1.98
CA LEU A 56 -11.64 14.97 1.64
C LEU A 56 -13.15 14.70 1.83
N LEU A 57 -13.89 15.58 2.50
CA LEU A 57 -15.35 15.50 2.61
C LEU A 57 -16.07 15.97 1.34
N PHE A 58 -15.38 16.73 0.50
CA PHE A 58 -15.96 17.44 -0.66
C PHE A 58 -15.36 16.98 -1.99
N LEU A 59 -14.81 15.77 -2.04
CA LEU A 59 -14.33 15.20 -3.30
C LEU A 59 -15.51 14.97 -4.25
N GLU A 60 -15.40 15.48 -5.47
CA GLU A 60 -16.32 15.13 -6.57
C GLU A 60 -15.92 13.78 -7.18
N ASP A 61 -14.61 13.57 -7.35
CA ASP A 61 -13.98 12.33 -7.74
C ASP A 61 -12.68 12.11 -6.94
N GLU A 62 -12.29 10.84 -6.76
CA GLU A 62 -10.99 10.51 -6.19
C GLU A 62 -9.95 10.53 -7.31
N ASN A 63 -8.90 11.34 -7.16
CA ASN A 63 -7.81 11.45 -8.13
C ASN A 63 -6.53 11.94 -7.44
N ILE A 64 -5.45 12.15 -8.20
CA ILE A 64 -4.14 12.53 -7.66
C ILE A 64 -4.11 13.85 -6.86
N ASN A 65 -5.11 14.72 -7.03
CA ASN A 65 -5.22 15.97 -6.27
C ASN A 65 -5.35 15.74 -4.75
N ILE A 66 -5.74 14.54 -4.30
CA ILE A 66 -5.78 14.23 -2.86
C ILE A 66 -4.41 14.34 -2.17
N LEU A 67 -3.31 14.26 -2.93
CA LEU A 67 -1.96 14.47 -2.41
C LEU A 67 -1.59 15.95 -2.29
N ASN A 68 -2.23 16.84 -3.06
CA ASN A 68 -1.91 18.26 -3.09
C ASN A 68 -2.91 19.08 -2.26
N LYS A 69 -2.48 19.47 -1.07
CA LYS A 69 -3.27 20.26 -0.13
C LYS A 69 -3.16 21.75 -0.47
N LYS A 70 -4.07 22.25 -1.30
CA LYS A 70 -4.23 23.70 -1.47
C LYS A 70 -4.89 24.33 -0.24
N LYS A 71 -4.46 25.55 0.12
CA LYS A 71 -5.05 26.33 1.22
C LYS A 71 -6.44 26.83 0.80
N THR A 72 -7.45 26.00 1.04
CA THR A 72 -8.85 26.33 0.80
C THR A 72 -9.62 26.20 2.11
N GLU A 73 -10.47 27.17 2.41
CA GLU A 73 -11.39 27.06 3.53
C GLU A 73 -12.59 26.19 3.14
N PHE A 74 -12.94 25.26 4.02
CA PHE A 74 -14.10 24.39 3.85
C PHE A 74 -15.15 24.68 4.93
N PRO A 75 -16.45 24.70 4.58
CA PRO A 75 -17.55 25.00 5.49
C PRO A 75 -17.84 23.81 6.42
N VAL A 76 -16.91 23.53 7.33
CA VAL A 76 -16.96 22.40 8.27
C VAL A 76 -17.07 22.92 9.70
N ALA A 77 -18.02 22.37 10.47
CA ALA A 77 -18.23 22.70 11.87
C ALA A 77 -17.03 22.33 12.75
N ASN A 78 -16.78 23.10 13.82
CA ASN A 78 -15.60 22.93 14.68
C ASN A 78 -15.48 21.53 15.28
N TRP A 79 -16.58 20.95 15.78
CA TRP A 79 -16.57 19.59 16.34
C TRP A 79 -16.09 18.53 15.32
N LEU A 80 -16.38 18.73 14.04
CA LEU A 80 -15.97 17.81 12.98
C LEU A 80 -14.51 18.05 12.60
N LYS A 81 -14.06 19.31 12.56
CA LYS A 81 -12.63 19.65 12.41
C LYS A 81 -11.79 19.00 13.53
N GLU A 82 -12.26 19.05 14.77
CA GLU A 82 -11.62 18.38 15.91
C GLU A 82 -11.52 16.86 15.71
N LYS A 83 -12.61 16.20 15.32
CA LYS A 83 -12.57 14.75 15.02
C LYS A 83 -11.66 14.39 13.85
N ILE A 84 -11.57 15.25 12.82
CA ILE A 84 -10.65 15.06 11.69
C ILE A 84 -9.19 15.14 12.17
N ASN A 85 -8.86 16.14 12.99
CA ASN A 85 -7.53 16.31 13.57
C ASN A 85 -7.15 15.13 14.47
N ASP A 86 -8.11 14.62 15.25
CA ASP A 86 -7.99 13.42 16.08
C ASP A 86 -7.96 12.10 15.29
N LYS A 87 -8.07 12.14 13.96
CA LYS A 87 -8.09 10.95 13.09
C LYS A 87 -9.28 10.01 13.39
N LYS A 88 -10.43 10.57 13.74
CA LYS A 88 -11.65 9.84 14.15
C LYS A 88 -12.78 9.85 13.11
N VAL A 89 -12.51 10.35 11.90
CA VAL A 89 -13.49 10.38 10.81
C VAL A 89 -13.07 9.46 9.68
N ILE A 90 -13.91 8.46 9.37
CA ILE A 90 -13.64 7.45 8.35
C ILE A 90 -14.64 7.63 7.20
N ALA A 91 -14.14 7.80 5.98
CA ALA A 91 -14.94 7.83 4.77
C ALA A 91 -15.35 6.40 4.39
N VAL A 92 -16.61 6.20 3.99
CA VAL A 92 -17.14 4.91 3.56
C VAL A 92 -17.96 5.06 2.28
N ASN A 93 -17.48 4.46 1.19
CA ASN A 93 -18.20 4.41 -0.07
C ASN A 93 -19.25 3.29 -0.04
N THR A 94 -20.51 3.69 -0.01
CA THR A 94 -21.66 2.78 0.08
C THR A 94 -22.02 2.07 -1.24
N ASN A 95 -21.35 2.39 -2.35
CA ASN A 95 -21.51 1.67 -3.61
C ASN A 95 -20.79 0.30 -3.60
N TYR A 96 -19.91 0.03 -2.63
CA TYR A 96 -19.34 -1.30 -2.45
C TYR A 96 -20.31 -2.21 -1.71
N PRO A 97 -20.62 -3.44 -2.17
CA PRO A 97 -21.49 -4.37 -1.45
C PRO A 97 -21.03 -4.66 -0.01
N SER A 98 -19.72 -4.68 0.19
CA SER A 98 -19.07 -4.97 1.48
C SER A 98 -18.87 -3.76 2.39
N TRP A 99 -19.43 -2.58 2.08
CA TRP A 99 -19.17 -1.34 2.83
C TRP A 99 -19.41 -1.44 4.34
N LYS A 100 -20.43 -2.21 4.77
CA LYS A 100 -20.75 -2.40 6.20
C LYS A 100 -19.63 -3.08 6.99
N THR A 101 -18.76 -3.85 6.32
CA THR A 101 -17.63 -4.51 6.99
C THR A 101 -16.64 -3.51 7.59
N VAL A 102 -16.53 -2.31 7.01
CA VAL A 102 -15.66 -1.22 7.48
C VAL A 102 -16.07 -0.76 8.89
N LEU A 103 -17.36 -0.83 9.23
CA LEU A 103 -17.86 -0.37 10.54
C LEU A 103 -17.35 -1.24 11.69
N ASN A 104 -17.10 -2.52 11.41
CA ASN A 104 -16.81 -3.55 12.42
C ASN A 104 -15.40 -4.12 12.30
N HIS A 105 -14.63 -3.75 11.28
CA HIS A 105 -13.30 -4.26 11.08
C HIS A 105 -12.33 -3.80 12.19
N THR A 106 -11.59 -4.75 12.74
CA THR A 106 -10.54 -4.53 13.76
C THR A 106 -9.26 -5.19 13.34
N LEU A 107 -8.14 -4.47 13.44
CA LEU A 107 -6.82 -5.05 13.21
C LEU A 107 -6.38 -5.92 14.40
N PRO A 108 -5.61 -6.98 14.16
CA PRO A 108 -5.07 -7.82 15.21
C PRO A 108 -3.98 -7.07 16.01
N LYS A 109 -3.77 -7.48 17.27
CA LYS A 109 -2.66 -6.95 18.09
C LYS A 109 -1.30 -7.48 17.63
N LYS A 110 -1.23 -8.75 17.25
CA LYS A 110 -0.08 -9.37 16.60
C LYS A 110 -0.55 -10.05 15.32
N TRP A 111 0.16 -9.81 14.22
CA TRP A 111 -0.23 -10.23 12.88
C TRP A 111 0.29 -11.62 12.54
N ARG A 112 -0.54 -12.42 11.86
CA ARG A 112 -0.12 -13.59 11.10
C ARG A 112 0.21 -13.15 9.68
N ILE A 113 1.40 -13.47 9.20
CA ILE A 113 1.84 -13.13 7.86
C ILE A 113 2.13 -14.41 7.08
N ASN A 114 1.54 -14.59 5.92
CA ASN A 114 1.86 -15.71 5.03
C ASN A 114 2.62 -15.22 3.80
N LEU A 115 3.79 -15.79 3.55
CA LEU A 115 4.72 -15.43 2.49
C LEU A 115 4.74 -16.51 1.40
N LEU A 116 4.43 -16.09 0.17
CA LEU A 116 4.53 -16.93 -1.03
C LEU A 116 5.87 -16.71 -1.74
N ALA A 117 6.57 -17.82 -2.01
CA ALA A 117 7.81 -17.95 -2.76
C ALA A 117 9.06 -17.42 -2.04
N LEU A 118 10.01 -18.31 -1.77
CA LEU A 118 11.23 -18.04 -1.00
C LEU A 118 12.44 -17.79 -1.91
N GLY A 119 12.26 -17.10 -3.04
CA GLY A 119 13.38 -16.66 -3.90
C GLY A 119 14.28 -15.63 -3.20
N ASP A 120 15.22 -15.01 -3.91
CA ASP A 120 16.17 -14.04 -3.31
C ASP A 120 15.45 -12.94 -2.49
N VAL A 121 14.38 -12.37 -3.07
CA VAL A 121 13.58 -11.33 -2.42
C VAL A 121 12.79 -11.89 -1.24
N GLY A 122 12.00 -12.94 -1.47
CA GLY A 122 11.12 -13.51 -0.43
C GLY A 122 11.89 -14.01 0.79
N SER A 123 13.01 -14.69 0.59
CA SER A 123 13.86 -15.18 1.69
C SER A 123 14.57 -14.07 2.46
N THR A 124 15.06 -13.03 1.77
CA THR A 124 15.65 -11.86 2.42
C THR A 124 14.58 -11.08 3.21
N LEU A 125 13.38 -10.95 2.65
CA LEU A 125 12.22 -10.34 3.31
C LEU A 125 11.85 -11.13 4.57
N LEU A 126 11.77 -12.46 4.49
CA LEU A 126 11.53 -13.34 5.64
C LEU A 126 12.53 -13.08 6.77
N THR A 127 13.81 -12.95 6.43
CA THR A 127 14.87 -12.65 7.40
C THR A 127 14.61 -11.30 8.09
N GLY A 128 14.24 -10.27 7.32
CA GLY A 128 13.90 -8.95 7.86
C GLY A 128 12.68 -8.98 8.78
N LEU A 129 11.60 -9.64 8.37
CA LEU A 129 10.39 -9.79 9.19
C LEU A 129 10.67 -10.56 10.49
N LYS A 130 11.46 -11.65 10.41
CA LYS A 130 11.85 -12.46 11.57
C LYS A 130 12.61 -11.63 12.62
N LEU A 131 13.53 -10.78 12.18
CA LEU A 131 14.41 -10.01 13.09
C LEU A 131 13.73 -8.76 13.67
N LEU A 132 12.89 -8.10 12.89
CA LEU A 132 12.32 -6.81 13.25
C LEU A 132 10.88 -6.91 13.77
N GLY A 133 10.22 -8.04 13.58
CA GLY A 133 8.79 -8.23 13.86
C GLY A 133 8.41 -8.73 15.26
N ASN A 134 9.36 -8.98 16.18
CA ASN A 134 9.10 -9.67 17.47
C ASN A 134 7.86 -9.18 18.25
N ASN A 135 7.64 -7.88 18.29
CA ASN A 135 6.57 -7.31 19.12
C ASN A 135 5.20 -7.31 18.43
N ILE A 136 5.16 -7.41 17.11
CA ILE A 136 3.97 -7.12 16.30
C ILE A 136 3.56 -8.27 15.37
N ILE A 137 4.43 -9.25 15.14
CA ILE A 137 4.15 -10.45 14.35
C ILE A 137 4.01 -11.63 15.31
N PHE A 138 2.91 -12.36 15.18
CA PHE A 138 2.67 -13.60 15.93
C PHE A 138 3.41 -14.77 15.29
N GLU A 139 3.25 -14.94 13.97
CA GLU A 139 3.76 -16.07 13.21
C GLU A 139 3.93 -15.70 11.74
N ILE A 140 4.91 -16.31 11.09
CA ILE A 140 5.18 -16.18 9.66
C ILE A 140 4.99 -17.56 9.01
N GLY A 141 3.90 -17.73 8.26
CA GLY A 141 3.72 -18.88 7.38
C GLY A 141 4.53 -18.72 6.11
N ILE A 142 5.22 -19.77 5.67
CA ILE A 142 6.00 -19.78 4.43
C ILE A 142 5.52 -20.89 3.50
N TYR A 143 5.32 -20.54 2.24
CA TYR A 143 4.98 -21.49 1.19
C TYR A 143 5.90 -21.30 -0.02
N ASP A 144 6.53 -22.37 -0.47
CA ASP A 144 7.30 -22.45 -1.71
C ASP A 144 6.93 -23.76 -2.42
N ARG A 145 7.04 -23.77 -3.75
CA ARG A 145 6.78 -24.99 -4.55
C ARG A 145 7.77 -26.11 -4.23
N THR A 146 8.95 -25.76 -3.72
CA THR A 146 9.97 -26.73 -3.31
C THR A 146 9.91 -26.92 -1.81
N TYR A 147 9.44 -28.09 -1.36
CA TYR A 147 9.28 -28.38 0.07
C TYR A 147 10.60 -28.31 0.82
N GLU A 148 11.69 -28.85 0.28
CA GLU A 148 13.02 -28.86 0.90
C GLU A 148 13.52 -27.44 1.15
N LYS A 149 13.20 -26.52 0.23
CA LYS A 149 13.53 -25.10 0.36
C LYS A 149 12.74 -24.44 1.48
N ALA A 150 11.43 -24.69 1.56
CA ALA A 150 10.62 -24.23 2.69
C ALA A 150 11.09 -24.82 4.01
N LYS A 151 11.45 -26.12 4.02
CA LYS A 151 11.95 -26.83 5.20
C LYS A 151 13.27 -26.27 5.70
N ARG A 152 14.20 -25.96 4.79
CA ARG A 152 15.45 -25.27 5.13
C ARG A 152 15.17 -23.93 5.82
N TRP A 153 14.33 -23.08 5.23
CA TRP A 153 14.03 -21.76 5.78
C TRP A 153 13.28 -21.83 7.12
N GLU A 154 12.38 -22.78 7.30
CA GLU A 154 11.73 -23.05 8.58
C GLU A 154 12.77 -23.40 9.65
N MET A 155 13.63 -24.37 9.38
CA MET A 155 14.66 -24.82 10.31
C MET A 155 15.67 -23.71 10.66
N GLU A 156 16.21 -23.02 9.66
CA GLU A 156 17.23 -21.98 9.88
C GLU A 156 16.63 -20.74 10.56
N MET A 157 15.45 -20.26 10.14
CA MET A 157 14.87 -19.04 10.73
C MET A 157 14.38 -19.23 12.16
N ASN A 158 13.98 -20.44 12.53
CA ASN A 158 13.64 -20.74 13.93
C ASN A 158 14.89 -20.84 14.84
N GLN A 159 16.10 -20.93 14.28
CA GLN A 159 17.38 -20.85 15.02
C GLN A 159 17.90 -19.41 15.15
N VAL A 160 17.35 -18.46 14.40
CA VAL A 160 17.68 -17.04 14.50
C VAL A 160 16.96 -16.43 15.70
N LEU A 161 17.67 -16.38 16.83
CA LEU A 161 17.16 -15.90 18.11
C LEU A 161 18.12 -14.88 18.74
N LYS A 162 17.57 -13.93 19.50
CA LYS A 162 18.35 -12.97 20.27
C LYS A 162 18.76 -13.62 21.60
N ALA A 163 20.04 -13.53 21.97
CA ALA A 163 20.50 -14.02 23.27
C ALA A 163 19.66 -13.40 24.40
N PHE A 164 19.19 -14.24 25.33
CA PHE A 164 18.32 -13.87 26.46
C PHE A 164 16.93 -13.31 26.08
N ASN A 165 16.56 -13.36 24.79
CA ASN A 165 15.21 -13.05 24.33
C ASN A 165 14.81 -14.01 23.19
N TYR A 166 14.12 -15.07 23.59
CA TYR A 166 13.65 -16.13 22.69
C TYR A 166 12.21 -15.90 22.18
N ASP A 167 11.56 -14.80 22.58
CA ASP A 167 10.28 -14.39 22.00
C ASP A 167 10.54 -13.74 20.64
N SER A 168 10.29 -14.50 19.58
CA SER A 168 10.42 -14.07 18.19
C SER A 168 9.31 -14.73 17.36
N PRO A 169 8.93 -14.16 16.20
CA PRO A 169 7.87 -14.71 15.37
C PRO A 169 8.27 -16.11 14.92
N LYS A 170 7.42 -17.11 15.17
CA LYS A 170 7.69 -18.47 14.69
C LYS A 170 7.57 -18.50 13.17
N VAL A 171 8.44 -19.26 12.51
CA VAL A 171 8.29 -19.55 11.08
C VAL A 171 7.71 -20.95 10.95
N LYS A 172 6.64 -21.11 10.15
CA LYS A 172 6.03 -22.42 9.87
C LYS A 172 5.89 -22.64 8.38
N ILE A 173 6.07 -23.88 7.93
CA ILE A 173 5.64 -24.27 6.59
C ILE A 173 4.11 -24.37 6.62
N ILE A 174 3.45 -23.81 5.62
CA ILE A 174 1.99 -23.90 5.46
C ILE A 174 1.65 -24.67 4.19
N ASP A 175 0.47 -25.27 4.17
CA ASP A 175 -0.09 -25.85 2.97
C ASP A 175 -0.66 -24.76 2.05
N ARG A 176 -0.81 -25.09 0.76
CA ARG A 176 -1.31 -24.14 -0.23
C ARG A 176 -2.73 -23.65 0.09
N SER A 177 -3.56 -24.50 0.68
CA SER A 177 -4.94 -24.18 1.10
C SER A 177 -4.98 -23.11 2.20
N ASP A 178 -3.90 -22.98 2.97
CA ASP A 178 -3.86 -22.13 4.16
C ASP A 178 -3.21 -20.77 3.86
N ILE A 179 -2.88 -20.50 2.59
CA ILE A 179 -2.11 -19.32 2.19
C ILE A 179 -2.76 -17.99 2.63
N PHE A 180 -4.09 -17.99 2.74
CA PHE A 180 -4.88 -16.83 3.17
C PHE A 180 -5.42 -16.94 4.60
N ASP A 181 -5.05 -17.97 5.37
CA ASP A 181 -5.27 -18.01 6.83
C ASP A 181 -4.25 -17.11 7.54
N CYS A 182 -4.38 -15.81 7.31
CA CYS A 182 -3.49 -14.79 7.83
C CYS A 182 -4.15 -13.41 7.86
N ASP A 183 -3.48 -12.46 8.52
CA ASP A 183 -3.87 -11.06 8.53
C ASP A 183 -3.23 -10.30 7.35
N MET A 184 -2.10 -10.81 6.86
CA MET A 184 -1.40 -10.28 5.68
C MET A 184 -0.83 -11.41 4.82
N PHE A 185 -1.25 -11.45 3.57
CA PHE A 185 -0.66 -12.29 2.54
C PHE A 185 0.41 -11.50 1.77
N VAL A 186 1.59 -12.08 1.55
CA VAL A 186 2.72 -11.44 0.86
C VAL A 186 3.11 -12.24 -0.39
N PHE A 187 2.85 -11.66 -1.55
CA PHE A 187 3.14 -12.22 -2.86
C PHE A 187 4.56 -11.83 -3.31
N CYS A 188 5.50 -12.77 -3.26
CA CYS A 188 6.88 -12.63 -3.79
C CYS A 188 7.16 -13.56 -4.98
N ALA A 189 6.15 -14.20 -5.56
CA ALA A 189 6.32 -15.09 -6.70
C ALA A 189 6.60 -14.28 -7.97
N SER A 190 7.56 -14.74 -8.76
CA SER A 190 7.85 -14.19 -10.09
C SER A 190 8.32 -15.31 -10.99
N LYS A 191 7.89 -15.30 -12.25
CA LYS A 191 8.51 -16.14 -13.28
C LYS A 191 9.87 -15.53 -13.63
N SER A 192 10.89 -16.38 -13.77
CA SER A 192 12.28 -15.97 -13.98
C SER A 192 12.40 -14.82 -15.00
N VAL A 193 13.08 -13.74 -14.61
CA VAL A 193 13.42 -12.63 -15.50
C VAL A 193 14.24 -13.19 -16.68
N PRO A 194 13.91 -12.85 -17.94
CA PRO A 194 14.74 -13.24 -19.08
C PRO A 194 16.21 -12.84 -18.86
N LYS A 195 17.15 -13.72 -19.25
CA LYS A 195 18.58 -13.44 -19.10
C LYS A 195 18.94 -12.16 -19.89
N VAL A 196 19.90 -11.40 -19.37
CA VAL A 196 20.46 -10.23 -20.06
C VAL A 196 20.95 -10.67 -21.45
N GLY A 197 20.41 -10.07 -22.51
CA GLY A 197 20.70 -10.44 -23.91
C GLY A 197 19.58 -11.19 -24.66
N SER A 198 18.41 -11.44 -24.04
CA SER A 198 17.23 -11.93 -24.76
C SER A 198 16.65 -10.86 -25.69
N GLU A 199 16.17 -11.24 -26.89
CA GLU A 199 15.54 -10.37 -27.91
C GLU A 199 14.21 -9.69 -27.50
N VAL A 200 13.86 -9.73 -26.21
CA VAL A 200 12.62 -9.12 -25.69
C VAL A 200 12.81 -7.60 -25.62
N LYS A 201 12.16 -6.87 -26.55
CA LYS A 201 12.21 -5.40 -26.63
C LYS A 201 11.69 -4.68 -25.38
N ASP A 202 10.72 -5.27 -24.68
CA ASP A 202 10.17 -4.71 -23.44
C ASP A 202 10.12 -5.78 -22.33
N VAL A 203 11.22 -5.85 -21.58
CA VAL A 203 11.41 -6.80 -20.48
C VAL A 203 10.37 -6.57 -19.37
N ARG A 204 9.91 -5.33 -19.17
CA ARG A 204 8.96 -4.98 -18.11
C ARG A 204 7.55 -5.46 -18.45
N MET A 205 7.12 -5.28 -19.69
CA MET A 205 5.83 -5.79 -20.16
C MET A 205 5.78 -7.32 -20.21
N ALA A 206 6.86 -7.98 -20.66
CA ALA A 206 6.92 -9.44 -20.62
C ALA A 206 6.87 -10.02 -19.18
N GLN A 207 7.51 -9.35 -18.22
CA GLN A 207 7.39 -9.69 -16.80
C GLN A 207 5.97 -9.47 -16.29
N PHE A 208 5.35 -8.35 -16.67
CA PHE A 208 3.98 -8.02 -16.30
C PHE A 208 3.01 -9.11 -16.77
N GLU A 209 3.00 -9.47 -18.05
CA GLU A 209 2.11 -10.51 -18.59
C GLU A 209 2.26 -11.83 -17.83
N SER A 210 3.52 -12.24 -17.62
CA SER A 210 3.82 -13.49 -16.95
C SER A 210 3.39 -13.51 -15.48
N ASN A 211 3.71 -12.46 -14.73
CA ASN A 211 3.39 -12.38 -13.30
C ASN A 211 1.89 -12.11 -13.07
N SER A 212 1.22 -11.45 -14.03
CA SER A 212 -0.23 -11.22 -14.00
C SER A 212 -1.02 -12.53 -14.02
N ASN A 213 -0.60 -13.49 -14.84
CA ASN A 213 -1.24 -14.82 -14.86
C ASN A 213 -1.15 -15.53 -13.51
N ILE A 214 0.00 -15.42 -12.83
CA ILE A 214 0.19 -16.06 -11.52
C ILE A 214 -0.65 -15.34 -10.47
N ILE A 215 -0.56 -14.01 -10.36
CA ILE A 215 -1.22 -13.25 -9.30
C ILE A 215 -2.75 -13.26 -9.45
N LYS A 216 -3.26 -13.38 -10.68
CA LYS A 216 -4.69 -13.54 -10.99
C LYS A 216 -5.32 -14.71 -10.25
N GLU A 217 -4.65 -15.87 -10.22
CA GLU A 217 -5.15 -17.05 -9.51
C GLU A 217 -5.35 -16.77 -8.00
N TYR A 218 -4.38 -16.08 -7.38
CA TYR A 218 -4.47 -15.69 -5.97
C TYR A 218 -5.52 -14.60 -5.73
N ALA A 219 -5.74 -13.69 -6.68
CA ALA A 219 -6.78 -12.67 -6.58
C ALA A 219 -8.19 -13.30 -6.60
N ILE A 220 -8.42 -14.26 -7.51
CA ILE A 220 -9.68 -15.02 -7.59
C ILE A 220 -9.88 -15.87 -6.35
N GLU A 221 -8.83 -16.53 -5.86
CA GLU A 221 -8.94 -17.32 -4.63
C GLU A 221 -9.23 -16.44 -3.41
N ALA A 222 -8.54 -15.32 -3.25
CA ALA A 222 -8.79 -14.36 -2.17
C ALA A 222 -10.26 -13.89 -2.15
N ARG A 223 -10.85 -13.68 -3.33
CA ARG A 223 -12.28 -13.41 -3.48
C ARG A 223 -13.12 -14.59 -2.99
N ASN A 224 -12.86 -15.81 -3.50
CA ASN A 224 -13.69 -16.99 -3.24
C ASN A 224 -13.75 -17.37 -1.75
N ILE A 225 -12.65 -17.20 -1.02
CA ILE A 225 -12.61 -17.45 0.43
C ILE A 225 -13.08 -16.24 1.27
N GLY A 226 -13.30 -15.10 0.62
CA GLY A 226 -13.69 -13.84 1.28
C GLY A 226 -12.59 -13.23 2.15
N PHE A 227 -11.32 -13.28 1.73
CA PHE A 227 -10.15 -12.81 2.48
C PHE A 227 -10.34 -11.38 3.04
N LYS A 228 -10.10 -11.22 4.35
CA LYS A 228 -10.30 -9.94 5.07
C LYS A 228 -9.01 -9.21 5.42
N GLY A 229 -7.86 -9.84 5.18
CA GLY A 229 -6.54 -9.26 5.47
C GLY A 229 -6.04 -8.32 4.37
N ILE A 230 -4.74 -8.00 4.45
CA ILE A 230 -4.01 -7.21 3.46
C ILE A 230 -3.34 -8.14 2.44
N PHE A 231 -3.59 -7.89 1.16
CA PHE A 231 -2.90 -8.50 0.03
C PHE A 231 -1.70 -7.61 -0.37
N SER A 232 -0.50 -8.08 -0.04
CA SER A 232 0.75 -7.36 -0.24
C SER A 232 1.48 -7.87 -1.48
N VAL A 233 1.70 -7.01 -2.46
CA VAL A 233 2.43 -7.32 -3.69
C VAL A 233 3.86 -6.81 -3.54
N VAL A 234 4.85 -7.70 -3.67
CA VAL A 234 6.28 -7.33 -3.66
C VAL A 234 6.92 -7.57 -5.03
N SER A 235 6.35 -8.50 -5.81
CA SER A 235 6.82 -8.79 -7.17
C SER A 235 6.62 -7.61 -8.13
N ASP A 236 7.54 -7.47 -9.08
CA ASP A 236 7.48 -6.46 -10.12
C ASP A 236 6.63 -6.89 -11.33
N PRO A 237 6.02 -5.94 -12.07
CA PRO A 237 5.87 -4.53 -11.72
C PRO A 237 4.75 -4.32 -10.68
N VAL A 238 5.15 -3.84 -9.50
CA VAL A 238 4.32 -3.90 -8.29
C VAL A 238 3.00 -3.13 -8.36
N ASP A 239 3.03 -1.97 -9.00
CA ASP A 239 1.88 -1.06 -9.15
C ASP A 239 0.80 -1.70 -10.05
N LEU A 240 1.24 -2.23 -11.20
CA LEU A 240 0.40 -2.88 -12.19
C LEU A 240 -0.16 -4.22 -11.68
N LEU A 241 0.64 -5.01 -10.99
CA LEU A 241 0.17 -6.25 -10.39
C LEU A 241 -0.86 -5.98 -9.27
N SER A 242 -0.73 -4.87 -8.53
CA SER A 242 -1.75 -4.44 -7.57
C SER A 242 -3.08 -4.09 -8.27
N LYS A 243 -3.02 -3.45 -9.44
CA LYS A 243 -4.20 -3.20 -10.29
C LYS A 243 -4.84 -4.51 -10.77
N VAL A 244 -4.03 -5.49 -11.21
CA VAL A 244 -4.54 -6.82 -11.60
C VAL A 244 -5.27 -7.50 -10.44
N VAL A 245 -4.73 -7.46 -9.22
CA VAL A 245 -5.40 -8.03 -8.03
C VAL A 245 -6.77 -7.37 -7.81
N PHE A 246 -6.85 -6.05 -7.93
CA PHE A 246 -8.12 -5.34 -7.79
C PHE A 246 -9.12 -5.75 -8.88
N LEU A 247 -8.72 -5.74 -10.15
CA LEU A 247 -9.62 -6.06 -11.25
C LEU A 247 -10.10 -7.52 -11.18
N GLU A 248 -9.19 -8.48 -11.03
CA GLU A 248 -9.51 -9.90 -11.11
C GLU A 248 -10.28 -10.40 -9.87
N SER A 249 -10.00 -9.87 -8.68
CA SER A 249 -10.79 -10.24 -7.49
C SER A 249 -12.22 -9.67 -7.51
N ASN A 250 -12.48 -8.60 -8.27
CA ASN A 250 -13.78 -7.93 -8.30
C ASN A 250 -14.66 -8.30 -9.51
N LYS A 251 -14.23 -9.27 -10.33
CA LYS A 251 -15.05 -9.89 -11.38
C LYS A 251 -15.84 -11.07 -10.84
N ASN A 252 -17.08 -11.23 -11.30
CA ASN A 252 -17.88 -12.44 -11.09
C ASN A 252 -17.53 -13.53 -12.13
N GLU A 253 -18.23 -14.67 -12.09
CA GLU A 253 -18.03 -15.79 -13.03
C GLU A 253 -18.34 -15.44 -14.50
N LYS A 254 -19.08 -14.35 -14.74
CA LYS A 254 -19.39 -13.81 -16.07
C LYS A 254 -18.42 -12.69 -16.50
N GLU A 255 -17.33 -12.49 -15.75
CA GLU A 255 -16.35 -11.43 -15.94
C GLU A 255 -16.88 -9.99 -15.74
N GLU A 256 -18.05 -9.84 -15.11
CA GLU A 256 -18.63 -8.53 -14.78
C GLU A 256 -18.14 -8.03 -13.43
N TYR A 257 -17.89 -6.72 -13.31
CA TYR A 257 -17.46 -6.11 -12.04
C TYR A 257 -18.63 -6.00 -11.06
N ASP A 258 -18.59 -6.81 -9.99
CA ASP A 258 -19.59 -6.80 -8.92
C ASP A 258 -19.04 -6.30 -7.58
N TYR A 259 -17.73 -6.06 -7.51
CA TYR A 259 -17.02 -5.49 -6.36
C TYR A 259 -17.16 -6.29 -5.05
N ASN A 260 -17.40 -7.61 -5.15
CA ASN A 260 -17.45 -8.53 -4.01
C ASN A 260 -16.07 -9.08 -3.59
N GLY A 261 -14.99 -8.66 -4.28
CA GLY A 261 -13.63 -9.09 -4.02
C GLY A 261 -12.89 -8.26 -2.97
N LEU A 262 -11.60 -8.08 -3.22
CA LEU A 262 -10.74 -7.26 -2.38
C LEU A 262 -11.05 -5.79 -2.61
N ALA A 263 -11.33 -5.06 -1.53
CA ALA A 263 -11.44 -3.61 -1.62
C ALA A 263 -10.06 -2.98 -1.86
N PRO A 264 -9.98 -1.79 -2.47
CA PRO A 264 -8.69 -1.19 -2.81
C PRO A 264 -7.76 -0.98 -1.61
N GLU A 265 -8.30 -0.62 -0.44
CA GLU A 265 -7.49 -0.44 0.78
C GLU A 265 -6.90 -1.74 1.36
N GLN A 266 -7.35 -2.90 0.89
CA GLN A 266 -6.77 -4.20 1.24
C GLN A 266 -5.56 -4.55 0.38
N ILE A 267 -5.31 -3.85 -0.73
CA ILE A 267 -4.25 -4.17 -1.68
C ILE A 267 -3.12 -3.15 -1.53
N ARG A 268 -1.88 -3.61 -1.42
CA ARG A 268 -0.70 -2.75 -1.27
C ARG A 268 0.47 -3.23 -2.11
N GLY A 269 1.06 -2.33 -2.87
CA GLY A 269 2.28 -2.59 -3.61
C GLY A 269 3.53 -2.09 -2.88
N TYR A 270 4.51 -2.96 -2.65
CA TYR A 270 5.74 -2.64 -1.95
C TYR A 270 6.93 -2.53 -2.90
N GLY A 271 7.09 -1.36 -3.54
CA GLY A 271 8.25 -1.05 -4.40
C GLY A 271 8.86 0.34 -4.18
N LEU A 272 8.10 1.31 -3.67
CA LEU A 272 8.59 2.68 -3.55
C LEU A 272 9.59 2.88 -2.39
N GLY A 273 9.54 2.05 -1.34
CA GLY A 273 10.43 2.16 -0.17
C GLY A 273 11.92 2.10 -0.52
N VAL A 274 12.33 1.21 -1.42
CA VAL A 274 13.72 1.12 -1.91
C VAL A 274 14.11 2.31 -2.78
N MET A 275 13.16 2.92 -3.51
CA MET A 275 13.45 4.10 -4.31
C MET A 275 13.75 5.30 -3.41
N ASN A 276 12.97 5.48 -2.34
CA ASN A 276 13.27 6.44 -1.29
C ASN A 276 14.62 6.16 -0.60
N ALA A 277 14.92 4.89 -0.29
CA ALA A 277 16.19 4.51 0.35
C ALA A 277 17.40 4.76 -0.56
N ARG A 278 17.28 4.52 -1.87
CA ARG A 278 18.32 4.84 -2.86
C ARG A 278 18.53 6.34 -2.98
N ALA A 279 17.46 7.12 -3.01
CA ALA A 279 17.56 8.57 -2.96
C ALA A 279 18.28 9.04 -1.68
N ALA A 280 17.93 8.49 -0.51
CA ALA A 280 18.62 8.80 0.74
C ALA A 280 20.11 8.43 0.71
N TYR A 281 20.46 7.29 0.12
CA TYR A 281 21.86 6.88 -0.06
C TYR A 281 22.65 7.91 -0.88
N TYR A 282 22.15 8.32 -2.04
CA TYR A 282 22.85 9.30 -2.88
C TYR A 282 22.82 10.73 -2.30
N ALA A 283 21.77 11.09 -1.59
CA ALA A 283 21.69 12.36 -0.86
C ALA A 283 22.78 12.45 0.23
N ASN A 284 23.05 11.37 0.96
CA ASN A 284 24.13 11.32 1.95
C ASN A 284 25.54 11.49 1.32
N MET A 285 25.70 11.24 0.02
CA MET A 285 26.98 11.33 -0.67
C MET A 285 27.23 12.72 -1.29
N SER A 286 26.25 13.63 -1.26
CA SER A 286 26.34 14.93 -1.94
C SER A 286 25.79 16.04 -1.05
N HIS A 287 26.59 17.08 -0.80
CA HIS A 287 26.17 18.21 0.02
C HIS A 287 24.91 18.89 -0.55
N ASP A 288 24.83 19.04 -1.87
CA ASP A 288 23.73 19.71 -2.57
C ASP A 288 22.41 18.93 -2.51
N LEU A 289 22.46 17.62 -2.24
CA LEU A 289 21.28 16.74 -2.20
C LEU A 289 20.83 16.42 -0.77
N ASN A 290 21.58 16.87 0.24
CA ASN A 290 21.38 16.48 1.64
C ASN A 290 20.00 16.91 2.20
N GLN A 291 19.39 17.95 1.64
CA GLN A 291 18.06 18.41 2.06
C GLN A 291 16.99 17.31 1.95
N PHE A 292 17.17 16.36 1.01
CA PHE A 292 16.30 15.20 0.85
C PHE A 292 16.13 14.39 2.14
N LEU A 293 17.17 14.26 2.97
CA LEU A 293 17.11 13.43 4.17
C LEU A 293 16.09 13.93 5.21
N SER A 294 15.75 15.21 5.16
CA SER A 294 14.81 15.84 6.10
C SER A 294 13.49 16.26 5.46
N GLU A 295 13.52 16.64 4.18
CA GLU A 295 12.38 17.26 3.49
C GLU A 295 11.94 16.50 2.23
N GLY A 296 12.68 15.48 1.81
CA GLY A 296 12.44 14.76 0.57
C GLY A 296 11.21 13.87 0.61
N ARG A 297 10.67 13.59 -0.58
CA ARG A 297 9.55 12.65 -0.78
C ARG A 297 9.72 11.82 -2.05
N ALA A 298 9.16 10.61 -2.03
CA ALA A 298 9.08 9.75 -3.20
C ALA A 298 7.62 9.59 -3.65
N TYR A 299 7.39 9.63 -4.97
CA TYR A 299 6.10 9.46 -5.61
C TYR A 299 6.23 8.62 -6.88
N GLY A 300 5.12 8.03 -7.32
CA GLY A 300 5.04 7.36 -8.61
C GLY A 300 5.28 5.85 -8.52
N PRO A 301 5.32 5.19 -9.70
CA PRO A 301 5.56 3.77 -9.79
C PRO A 301 6.99 3.37 -9.41
N HIS A 302 7.18 2.07 -9.15
CA HIS A 302 8.51 1.49 -9.03
C HIS A 302 9.17 1.36 -10.42
N GLY A 303 9.97 2.36 -10.82
CA GLY A 303 10.70 2.38 -12.10
C GLY A 303 10.40 3.64 -12.91
N ASP A 304 10.19 3.49 -14.21
CA ASP A 304 9.84 4.61 -15.11
C ASP A 304 8.60 5.33 -14.61
N GLY A 305 8.67 6.66 -14.51
CA GLY A 305 7.65 7.51 -13.89
C GLY A 305 7.91 7.85 -12.42
N LEU A 306 8.92 7.27 -11.77
CA LEU A 306 9.33 7.65 -10.42
C LEU A 306 9.65 9.15 -10.34
N ILE A 307 9.27 9.78 -9.23
CA ILE A 307 9.67 11.14 -8.88
C ILE A 307 10.22 11.15 -7.47
N ILE A 308 11.44 11.65 -7.31
CA ILE A 308 12.04 11.99 -6.04
C ILE A 308 12.03 13.51 -5.89
N ALA A 309 11.18 14.04 -5.01
CA ALA A 309 11.23 15.44 -4.61
C ALA A 309 12.43 15.63 -3.66
N ASP A 310 13.36 16.50 -4.04
CA ASP A 310 14.55 16.80 -3.26
C ASP A 310 14.20 17.55 -1.95
N SER A 311 13.23 18.45 -1.98
CA SER A 311 12.59 19.04 -0.80
C SER A 311 11.13 19.39 -1.11
N ILE A 312 10.25 19.19 -0.15
CA ILE A 312 8.86 19.69 -0.23
C ILE A 312 8.71 21.14 0.24
N LYS A 313 9.74 21.74 0.85
CA LYS A 313 9.69 23.14 1.33
C LYS A 313 10.43 24.09 0.40
N ASN A 314 11.61 23.69 -0.05
CA ASN A 314 12.49 24.46 -0.93
C ASN A 314 12.77 23.64 -2.19
N TYR A 315 11.70 23.31 -2.91
CA TYR A 315 11.78 22.43 -4.08
C TYR A 315 12.71 22.99 -5.15
N ASN A 316 13.60 22.14 -5.67
CA ASN A 316 14.44 22.45 -6.82
C ASN A 316 14.28 21.34 -7.87
N ASP A 317 13.67 21.70 -9.00
CA ASP A 317 13.31 20.74 -10.04
C ASP A 317 14.52 20.01 -10.65
N ASP A 318 15.66 20.68 -10.78
CA ASP A 318 16.88 20.08 -11.33
C ASP A 318 17.53 19.10 -10.35
N LEU A 319 17.60 19.45 -9.06
CA LEU A 319 18.09 18.54 -8.02
C LEU A 319 17.15 17.34 -7.84
N SER A 320 15.83 17.57 -7.92
CA SER A 320 14.82 16.51 -7.92
C SER A 320 15.02 15.54 -9.09
N LYS A 321 15.19 16.04 -10.32
CA LYS A 321 15.46 15.20 -11.49
C LYS A 321 16.77 14.44 -11.36
N LEU A 322 17.84 15.09 -10.90
CA LEU A 322 19.13 14.46 -10.66
C LEU A 322 19.02 13.31 -9.65
N LEU A 323 18.32 13.53 -8.53
CA LEU A 323 18.16 12.50 -7.51
C LEU A 323 17.23 11.37 -7.96
N THR A 324 16.22 11.69 -8.75
CA THR A 324 15.34 10.72 -9.42
C THR A 324 16.15 9.80 -10.33
N ASP A 325 16.98 10.37 -11.20
CA ASP A 325 17.85 9.61 -12.11
C ASP A 325 18.79 8.66 -11.34
N LYS A 326 19.45 9.17 -10.29
CA LYS A 326 20.30 8.36 -9.43
C LYS A 326 19.54 7.19 -8.79
N ALA A 327 18.32 7.42 -8.29
CA ALA A 327 17.51 6.38 -7.66
C ALA A 327 17.04 5.30 -8.65
N ILE A 328 16.64 5.68 -9.87
CA ILE A 328 16.25 4.75 -10.94
C ILE A 328 17.44 3.90 -11.35
N ASN A 329 18.60 4.51 -11.60
CA ASN A 329 19.79 3.85 -12.13
C ASN A 329 20.61 3.07 -11.09
N ALA A 330 20.28 3.15 -9.81
CA ALA A 330 20.98 2.44 -8.74
C ALA A 330 21.04 0.91 -8.96
N ASN A 331 20.03 0.33 -9.60
CA ASN A 331 20.00 -1.09 -9.94
C ASN A 331 21.06 -1.46 -11.00
N LEU A 332 21.36 -0.57 -11.94
CA LEU A 332 22.36 -0.75 -12.99
C LEU A 332 23.76 -0.75 -12.39
N GLU A 333 24.03 0.12 -11.41
CA GLU A 333 25.31 0.13 -10.68
C GLU A 333 25.57 -1.21 -9.98
N MET A 334 24.56 -1.82 -9.37
CA MET A 334 24.70 -3.16 -8.78
C MET A 334 24.95 -4.26 -9.83
N ARG A 335 24.32 -4.14 -11.00
CA ARG A 335 24.54 -5.08 -12.11
C ARG A 335 25.94 -4.96 -12.71
N LYS A 336 26.52 -3.75 -12.75
CA LYS A 336 27.92 -3.55 -13.17
C LYS A 336 28.91 -4.27 -12.26
N LEU A 337 28.56 -4.46 -10.98
CA LEU A 337 29.33 -5.28 -10.03
C LEU A 337 29.11 -6.80 -10.19
N GLY A 338 28.23 -7.23 -11.10
CA GLY A 338 27.90 -8.64 -11.32
C GLY A 338 26.81 -9.20 -10.40
N TYR A 339 26.14 -8.36 -9.61
CA TYR A 339 25.14 -8.81 -8.63
C TYR A 339 23.71 -8.43 -9.03
N LYS A 340 22.76 -9.32 -8.73
CA LYS A 340 21.32 -9.04 -8.85
C LYS A 340 20.88 -8.14 -7.68
N PRO A 341 20.22 -7.00 -7.93
CA PRO A 341 19.76 -6.12 -6.86
C PRO A 341 18.46 -6.65 -6.24
N TYR A 342 18.56 -7.39 -5.12
CA TYR A 342 17.39 -7.90 -4.39
C TYR A 342 17.39 -7.57 -2.89
N ILE A 343 18.56 -7.33 -2.29
CA ILE A 343 18.70 -7.10 -0.84
C ILE A 343 17.96 -5.84 -0.40
N ALA A 344 18.33 -4.67 -0.97
CA ALA A 344 17.68 -3.41 -0.63
C ALA A 344 16.17 -3.40 -0.98
N PRO A 345 15.72 -3.93 -2.14
CA PRO A 345 14.29 -4.11 -2.39
C PRO A 345 13.57 -4.94 -1.32
N ALA A 346 14.11 -6.10 -0.95
CA ALA A 346 13.51 -7.00 0.03
C ALA A 346 13.41 -6.40 1.43
N LEU A 347 14.42 -5.60 1.84
CA LEU A 347 14.47 -5.01 3.17
C LEU A 347 13.75 -3.65 3.23
N SER A 348 14.05 -2.72 2.33
CA SER A 348 13.48 -1.36 2.34
C SER A 348 12.03 -1.32 1.87
N SER A 349 11.71 -1.93 0.73
CA SER A 349 10.33 -2.00 0.24
C SER A 349 9.55 -3.11 0.91
N GLY A 350 10.16 -4.28 1.15
CA GLY A 350 9.49 -5.41 1.79
C GLY A 350 9.40 -5.25 3.31
N ALA A 351 10.41 -5.76 4.02
CA ALA A 351 10.36 -5.95 5.47
C ALA A 351 10.06 -4.67 6.26
N LEU A 352 10.80 -3.58 6.03
CA LEU A 352 10.63 -2.32 6.75
C LEU A 352 9.26 -1.70 6.49
N SER A 353 8.84 -1.61 5.22
CA SER A 353 7.54 -1.00 4.90
C SER A 353 6.35 -1.85 5.35
N ILE A 354 6.46 -3.18 5.36
CA ILE A 354 5.45 -4.08 5.94
C ILE A 354 5.34 -3.87 7.46
N ILE A 355 6.48 -3.78 8.15
CA ILE A 355 6.52 -3.52 9.59
C ILE A 355 5.90 -2.16 9.92
N ASP A 356 6.20 -1.13 9.12
CA ASP A 356 5.61 0.18 9.27
C ASP A 356 4.11 0.20 8.96
N THR A 357 3.66 -0.60 7.98
CA THR A 357 2.23 -0.81 7.71
C THR A 357 1.52 -1.35 8.96
N ILE A 358 2.06 -2.43 9.53
CA ILE A 358 1.51 -3.10 10.71
C ILE A 358 1.53 -2.18 11.94
N SER A 359 2.59 -1.40 12.09
CA SER A 359 2.79 -0.48 13.23
C SER A 359 2.02 0.84 13.09
N GLY A 360 1.40 1.10 11.94
CA GLY A 360 0.73 2.38 11.66
C GLY A 360 1.70 3.55 11.45
N ASN A 361 2.96 3.26 11.14
CA ASN A 361 3.98 4.27 10.85
C ASN A 361 3.87 4.76 9.40
N TRP A 362 4.37 5.98 9.17
CA TRP A 362 4.54 6.53 7.83
C TRP A 362 5.60 5.75 7.06
N HIS A 363 5.23 5.25 5.88
CA HIS A 363 6.11 4.53 4.96
C HIS A 363 5.71 4.82 3.52
N TYR A 364 6.37 4.17 2.57
CA TYR A 364 6.05 4.27 1.15
C TYR A 364 5.55 2.93 0.62
N SER A 365 4.37 2.95 0.03
CA SER A 365 3.80 1.85 -0.74
C SER A 365 2.88 2.40 -1.82
N ALA A 366 2.62 1.60 -2.84
CA ALA A 366 1.57 1.85 -3.81
C ALA A 366 0.22 1.57 -3.18
N THR A 367 -0.67 2.55 -3.27
CA THR A 367 -2.06 2.47 -2.81
C THR A 367 -2.98 2.97 -3.92
N PHE A 368 -4.25 2.58 -3.86
CA PHE A 368 -5.24 3.04 -4.82
C PHE A 368 -5.53 4.53 -4.67
N ILE A 369 -5.48 5.25 -5.79
CA ILE A 369 -5.85 6.65 -5.97
C ILE A 369 -6.58 6.72 -7.31
N GLY A 370 -7.88 6.97 -7.31
CA GLY A 370 -8.59 7.32 -8.55
C GLY A 370 -8.59 6.29 -9.68
N GLY A 371 -8.45 5.00 -9.35
CA GLY A 371 -8.33 3.92 -10.33
C GLY A 371 -6.90 3.43 -10.57
N VAL A 372 -5.88 4.11 -10.02
CA VAL A 372 -4.47 3.80 -10.21
C VAL A 372 -3.84 3.39 -8.89
N PHE A 373 -3.03 2.33 -8.88
CA PHE A 373 -2.14 2.05 -7.74
C PHE A 373 -0.83 2.81 -7.96
N MET A 374 -0.54 3.78 -7.11
CA MET A 374 0.65 4.62 -7.24
C MET A 374 1.35 4.78 -5.90
N GLY A 375 2.68 4.72 -5.92
CA GLY A 375 3.51 4.94 -4.75
C GLY A 375 3.36 6.35 -4.19
N SER A 376 3.06 6.44 -2.90
CA SER A 376 3.09 7.70 -2.13
C SER A 376 3.32 7.40 -0.64
N LYS A 377 3.61 8.45 0.14
CA LYS A 377 3.77 8.32 1.58
C LYS A 377 2.42 8.11 2.26
N ASN A 378 2.28 7.02 3.00
CA ASN A 378 1.02 6.63 3.62
C ASN A 378 1.22 5.88 4.95
N ARG A 379 0.13 5.69 5.69
CA ARG A 379 0.08 4.85 6.90
C ARG A 379 -1.32 4.31 7.16
N ILE A 380 -1.43 3.40 8.12
CA ILE A 380 -2.72 2.94 8.65
C ILE A 380 -2.96 3.60 10.00
N VAL A 381 -4.10 4.29 10.14
CA VAL A 381 -4.59 4.82 11.41
C VAL A 381 -6.04 4.38 11.57
N ASN A 382 -6.39 3.85 12.74
CA ASN A 382 -7.77 3.48 13.05
C ASN A 382 -8.42 2.50 12.04
N ASN A 383 -7.61 1.63 11.43
CA ASN A 383 -7.98 0.65 10.40
C ASN A 383 -8.34 1.29 9.05
N SER A 384 -7.82 2.49 8.78
CA SER A 384 -8.04 3.21 7.53
C SER A 384 -6.74 3.78 7.00
N ILE A 385 -6.63 3.89 5.68
CA ILE A 385 -5.46 4.46 5.03
C ILE A 385 -5.48 5.97 5.16
N GLU A 386 -4.37 6.52 5.63
CA GLU A 386 -4.05 7.93 5.54
C GLU A 386 -2.95 8.14 4.51
N LEU A 387 -3.20 9.00 3.52
CA LEU A 387 -2.19 9.49 2.59
C LEU A 387 -1.65 10.83 3.08
N GLU A 388 -0.36 11.07 2.88
CA GLU A 388 0.22 12.39 3.13
C GLU A 388 -0.30 13.37 2.07
N SER A 389 -0.89 14.48 2.53
CA SER A 389 -1.38 15.55 1.67
C SER A 389 -0.70 16.85 2.10
N ILE A 390 0.05 17.46 1.17
CA ILE A 390 0.92 18.61 1.44
C ILE A 390 0.72 19.69 0.39
N ASP A 391 1.02 20.93 0.77
CA ASP A 391 1.07 22.08 -0.15
C ASP A 391 2.32 21.91 -1.01
N MET A 392 2.15 21.47 -2.26
CA MET A 392 3.26 21.13 -3.17
C MET A 392 3.57 22.28 -4.11
N ASP A 393 4.84 22.41 -4.48
CA ASP A 393 5.22 23.21 -5.65
C ASP A 393 4.46 22.73 -6.90
N ASP A 394 3.96 23.68 -7.71
CA ASP A 394 3.14 23.37 -8.88
C ASP A 394 3.92 22.58 -9.94
N THR A 395 5.22 22.83 -10.10
CA THR A 395 6.07 22.09 -11.05
C THR A 395 6.25 20.64 -10.62
N LEU A 396 6.50 20.42 -9.32
CA LEU A 396 6.53 19.07 -8.75
C LEU A 396 5.19 18.36 -8.96
N PHE A 397 4.08 19.03 -8.66
CA PHE A 397 2.76 18.42 -8.75
C PHE A 397 2.37 18.05 -10.18
N GLU A 398 2.66 18.89 -11.17
CA GLU A 398 2.41 18.56 -12.58
C GLU A 398 3.22 17.35 -13.06
N ARG A 399 4.47 17.18 -12.60
CA ARG A 399 5.25 15.96 -12.85
C ARG A 399 4.58 14.73 -12.24
N ILE A 400 4.11 14.82 -11.00
CA ILE A 400 3.41 13.72 -10.29
C ILE A 400 2.13 13.37 -11.03
N LYS A 401 1.36 14.37 -11.44
CA LYS A 401 0.13 14.19 -12.22
C LYS A 401 0.39 13.53 -13.57
N LYS A 402 1.44 13.93 -14.28
CA LYS A 402 1.84 13.26 -15.52
C LYS A 402 2.16 11.79 -15.28
N SER A 403 3.00 11.49 -14.28
CA SER A 403 3.36 10.11 -13.91
C SER A 403 2.12 9.27 -13.55
N TYR A 404 1.18 9.84 -12.81
CA TYR A 404 -0.10 9.23 -12.48
C TYR A 404 -0.93 8.90 -13.73
N THR A 405 -1.06 9.85 -14.66
CA THR A 405 -1.81 9.65 -15.91
C THR A 405 -1.17 8.57 -16.77
N ASP A 406 0.15 8.68 -17.02
CA ASP A 406 0.90 7.71 -17.82
C ASP A 406 0.75 6.28 -17.24
N LEU A 407 0.80 6.13 -15.91
CA LEU A 407 0.62 4.84 -15.23
C LEU A 407 -0.81 4.29 -15.37
N GLY A 408 -1.81 5.17 -15.33
CA GLY A 408 -3.22 4.80 -15.48
C GLY A 408 -3.61 4.38 -16.89
N GLU A 409 -2.81 4.73 -17.90
CA GLU A 409 -3.05 4.35 -19.31
C GLU A 409 -2.52 2.95 -19.67
N ILE A 410 -1.76 2.31 -18.78
CA ILE A 410 -1.13 1.01 -19.07
C ILE A 410 -2.14 -0.16 -19.02
N ILE A 411 -3.16 -0.11 -18.14
CA ILE A 411 -4.12 -1.21 -17.90
C ILE A 411 -5.54 -0.73 -17.58
#